data_AF-A0A4P9WSP6-F1
#
_entry.id   AF-A0A4P9WSP6-F1
#
_cell.length_a   1.000
_cell.length_b   1.000
_cell.length_c   1.000
_cell.angle_alpha   90.00
_cell.angle_beta   90.00
_cell.angle_gamma   90.00
#
_symmetry.space_group_name_H-M   'P 1'
#
loop_
_entity.id
_entity.type
_entity.pdbx_description
1 polymer ?
#
loop_
_entity_poly.entity_id
_entity_poly.type
_entity_poly.pdbx_seq_one_letter_code
_entity_poly.pdbx_strand_id
1 'polypeptide(L)'
;HDNLRQKLWTINAANEASAREQTLRLQQKKVEEKELRVALTQLRKQTSSKAEHSKTGQHLPAGLVDTLEANDLKKELEVAAVQLEHIKLRHRLHREEKLIRQKEELADGLHLIDFEQLKIENQTYNEKIEERNEELLKLRRKITSVVQIFAHKEHTRLEAQRTAMDAQVLAHRDTLMHIKRRRDVLRQQSARMRQSNGLFGNLPLLHDYEAKCHQKEDLEQQIVALRAAYGQATQDVVEYKQKLYTLSIANLMPSVPSRFAAAPSSARPAI
;
A
#
# COMPACT_ATOMS: atom_id res chain seq x y z
N HIS A 1 -52.00 -20.92 -50.62
CA HIS A 1 -51.71 -22.31 -50.22
C HIS A 1 -52.28 -23.35 -51.19
N ASP A 2 -53.43 -23.10 -51.82
CA ASP A 2 -54.18 -24.13 -52.56
C ASP A 2 -53.48 -24.64 -53.83
N ASN A 3 -52.71 -23.79 -54.52
CA ASN A 3 -51.90 -24.19 -55.67
C ASN A 3 -50.85 -25.28 -55.31
N LEU A 4 -50.27 -25.23 -54.10
CA LEU A 4 -49.36 -26.26 -53.60
C LEU A 4 -50.10 -27.55 -53.25
N ARG A 5 -51.31 -27.46 -52.67
CA ARG A 5 -52.15 -28.63 -52.38
C ARG A 5 -52.63 -29.32 -53.66
N GLN A 6 -53.02 -28.56 -54.67
CA GLN A 6 -53.38 -29.07 -56.00
C GLN A 6 -52.19 -29.75 -56.68
N LYS A 7 -50.99 -29.15 -56.64
CA LYS A 7 -49.75 -29.79 -57.15
C LYS A 7 -49.39 -31.07 -56.41
N LEU A 8 -49.52 -31.11 -55.08
CA LEU A 8 -49.30 -32.34 -54.30
C LEU A 8 -50.34 -33.42 -54.64
N TRP A 9 -51.59 -33.03 -54.84
CA TRP A 9 -52.66 -33.96 -55.23
C TRP A 9 -52.42 -34.54 -56.64
N THR A 10 -52.03 -33.73 -57.63
CA THR A 10 -51.72 -34.24 -58.97
C THR A 10 -50.46 -35.11 -58.99
N ILE A 11 -49.42 -34.76 -58.22
CA ILE A 11 -48.21 -35.59 -58.07
C ILE A 11 -48.55 -36.93 -57.41
N ASN A 12 -49.34 -36.93 -56.33
CA ASN A 12 -49.75 -38.17 -55.67
C ASN A 12 -50.63 -39.03 -56.58
N ALA A 13 -51.59 -38.44 -57.29
CA ALA A 13 -52.42 -39.16 -58.26
C ALA A 13 -51.60 -39.76 -59.41
N ALA A 14 -50.58 -39.03 -59.92
CA ALA A 14 -49.66 -39.54 -60.93
C ALA A 14 -48.75 -40.67 -60.41
N ASN A 15 -48.24 -40.54 -59.18
CA ASN A 15 -47.46 -41.58 -58.51
C ASN A 15 -48.29 -42.85 -58.29
N GLU A 16 -49.54 -42.70 -57.84
CA GLU A 16 -50.48 -43.83 -57.70
C GLU A 16 -50.81 -44.47 -59.05
N ALA A 17 -51.05 -43.68 -60.10
CA ALA A 17 -51.30 -44.21 -61.44
C ALA A 17 -50.10 -45.02 -61.97
N SER A 18 -48.88 -44.49 -61.83
CA SER A 18 -47.65 -45.19 -62.23
C SER A 18 -47.41 -46.45 -61.38
N ALA A 19 -47.68 -46.40 -60.07
CA ALA A 19 -47.59 -47.58 -59.21
C ALA A 19 -48.59 -48.67 -59.63
N ARG A 20 -49.84 -48.31 -59.96
CA ARG A 20 -50.86 -49.24 -60.49
C ARG A 20 -50.42 -49.85 -61.82
N GLU A 21 -49.92 -49.05 -62.75
CA GLU A 21 -49.38 -49.53 -64.04
C GLU A 21 -48.22 -50.53 -63.83
N GLN A 22 -47.27 -50.21 -62.96
CA GLN A 22 -46.17 -51.10 -62.60
C GLN A 22 -46.67 -52.41 -61.98
N THR A 23 -47.69 -52.37 -61.12
CA THR A 23 -48.27 -53.60 -60.52
C THR A 23 -48.96 -54.48 -61.57
N LEU A 24 -49.67 -53.89 -62.54
CA LEU A 24 -50.29 -54.62 -63.64
C LEU A 24 -49.23 -55.28 -64.55
N ARG A 25 -48.18 -54.53 -64.91
CA ARG A 25 -47.05 -55.05 -65.71
C ARG A 25 -46.30 -56.17 -64.99
N LEU A 26 -46.15 -56.10 -63.67
CA LEU A 26 -45.61 -57.18 -62.85
C LEU A 26 -46.53 -58.42 -62.82
N GLN A 27 -47.86 -58.25 -62.80
CA GLN A 27 -48.81 -59.36 -62.88
C GLN A 27 -48.72 -60.06 -64.25
N GLN A 28 -48.70 -59.31 -65.35
CA GLN A 28 -48.54 -59.85 -66.71
C GLN A 28 -47.24 -60.66 -66.82
N LYS A 29 -46.10 -60.09 -66.40
CA LYS A 29 -44.80 -60.78 -66.43
C LYS A 29 -44.77 -62.06 -65.58
N LYS A 30 -45.50 -62.11 -64.46
CA LYS A 30 -45.66 -63.33 -63.65
C LYS A 30 -46.52 -64.42 -64.31
N VAL A 31 -47.43 -64.05 -65.22
CA VAL A 31 -48.19 -65.04 -66.02
C VAL A 31 -47.29 -65.60 -67.12
N GLU A 32 -46.63 -64.72 -67.89
CA GLU A 32 -45.65 -65.13 -68.91
C GLU A 32 -44.54 -66.03 -68.33
N GLU A 33 -44.01 -65.70 -67.15
CA GLU A 33 -42.99 -66.51 -66.45
C GLU A 33 -43.49 -67.93 -66.15
N LYS A 34 -44.76 -68.09 -65.72
CA LYS A 34 -45.35 -69.41 -65.43
C LYS A 34 -45.51 -70.23 -66.70
N GLU A 35 -45.98 -69.63 -67.78
CA GLU A 35 -46.15 -70.29 -69.08
C GLU A 35 -44.79 -70.76 -69.62
N LEU A 36 -43.77 -69.90 -69.56
CA LEU A 36 -42.39 -70.24 -69.95
C LEU A 36 -41.78 -71.34 -69.07
N ARG A 37 -42.02 -71.33 -67.74
CA ARG A 37 -41.58 -72.41 -66.84
C ARG A 37 -42.22 -73.75 -67.21
N VAL A 38 -43.52 -73.77 -67.52
CA VAL A 38 -44.21 -75.00 -67.95
C VAL A 38 -43.65 -75.50 -69.29
N ALA A 39 -43.47 -74.62 -70.27
CA ALA A 39 -42.87 -74.98 -71.55
C ALA A 39 -41.43 -75.53 -71.39
N LEU A 40 -40.62 -74.91 -70.52
CA LEU A 40 -39.25 -75.38 -70.21
C LEU A 40 -39.25 -76.75 -69.52
N THR A 41 -40.11 -77.00 -68.53
CA THR A 41 -40.19 -78.34 -67.91
C THR A 41 -40.62 -79.42 -68.90
N GLN A 42 -41.59 -79.14 -69.78
CA GLN A 42 -41.97 -80.07 -70.85
C GLN A 42 -40.81 -80.34 -71.82
N LEU A 43 -40.05 -79.31 -72.22
CA LEU A 43 -38.87 -79.45 -73.07
C LEU A 43 -37.75 -80.25 -72.38
N ARG A 44 -37.53 -80.04 -71.07
CA ARG A 44 -36.57 -80.81 -70.26
C ARG A 44 -36.97 -82.29 -70.23
N LYS A 45 -38.22 -82.64 -69.90
CA LYS A 45 -38.73 -84.04 -69.98
C LYS A 45 -38.50 -84.67 -71.35
N GLN A 46 -38.91 -84.00 -72.42
CA GLN A 46 -38.77 -84.50 -73.79
C GLN A 46 -37.31 -84.71 -74.20
N THR A 47 -36.40 -83.86 -73.74
CA THR A 47 -34.96 -83.95 -74.03
C THR A 47 -34.31 -85.06 -73.22
N SER A 48 -34.60 -85.14 -71.91
CA SER A 48 -34.11 -86.21 -71.03
C SER A 48 -34.61 -87.60 -71.44
N SER A 49 -35.86 -87.72 -71.92
CA SER A 49 -36.40 -88.99 -72.44
C SER A 49 -35.76 -89.44 -73.76
N LYS A 50 -35.16 -88.52 -74.54
CA LYS A 50 -34.42 -88.82 -75.78
C LYS A 50 -32.92 -89.02 -75.54
N ALA A 51 -32.42 -88.71 -74.35
CA ALA A 51 -31.01 -88.85 -74.01
C ALA A 51 -30.65 -90.32 -73.72
N GLU A 52 -29.56 -90.78 -74.31
CA GLU A 52 -29.04 -92.14 -74.16
C GLU A 52 -27.81 -92.18 -73.24
N HIS A 53 -27.65 -93.27 -72.49
CA HIS A 53 -26.46 -93.50 -71.69
C HIS A 53 -25.24 -93.79 -72.57
N SER A 54 -24.20 -92.95 -72.48
CA SER A 54 -22.95 -93.05 -73.27
C SER A 54 -22.22 -94.40 -73.21
N LYS A 55 -22.54 -95.30 -72.27
CA LYS A 55 -21.92 -96.63 -72.12
C LYS A 55 -22.84 -97.81 -72.44
N THR A 56 -24.16 -97.60 -72.51
CA THR A 56 -25.16 -98.67 -72.66
C THR A 56 -26.19 -98.41 -73.76
N GLY A 57 -26.25 -97.22 -74.35
CA GLY A 57 -27.23 -96.84 -75.38
C GLY A 57 -28.69 -96.78 -74.90
N GLN A 58 -28.94 -97.07 -73.63
CA GLN A 58 -30.30 -97.10 -73.07
C GLN A 58 -30.75 -95.70 -72.66
N HIS A 59 -32.01 -95.38 -72.92
CA HIS A 59 -32.63 -94.14 -72.45
C HIS A 59 -32.75 -94.11 -70.92
N LEU A 60 -32.80 -92.90 -70.36
CA LEU A 60 -33.08 -92.70 -68.94
C LEU A 60 -34.48 -93.22 -68.58
N PRO A 61 -34.64 -94.02 -67.51
CA PRO A 61 -35.96 -94.50 -67.10
C PRO A 61 -36.83 -93.33 -66.60
N ALA A 62 -38.09 -93.27 -67.04
CA ALA A 62 -38.98 -92.13 -66.80
C ALA A 62 -39.08 -91.73 -65.31
N GLY A 63 -39.19 -92.71 -64.41
CA GLY A 63 -39.23 -92.45 -62.96
C GLY A 63 -37.98 -91.76 -62.42
N LEU A 64 -36.79 -92.01 -62.99
CA LEU A 64 -35.57 -91.29 -62.61
C LEU A 64 -35.63 -89.84 -63.08
N VAL A 65 -36.12 -89.58 -64.30
CA VAL A 65 -36.32 -88.21 -64.82
C VAL A 65 -37.27 -87.42 -63.93
N ASP A 66 -38.41 -88.00 -63.55
CA ASP A 66 -39.37 -87.37 -62.64
C ASP A 66 -38.76 -87.06 -61.26
N THR A 67 -37.95 -87.97 -60.70
CA THR A 67 -37.26 -87.69 -59.41
C THR A 67 -36.19 -86.60 -59.53
N LEU A 68 -35.49 -86.50 -60.66
CA LEU A 68 -34.51 -85.44 -60.88
C LEU A 68 -35.19 -84.08 -61.02
N GLU A 69 -36.30 -83.99 -61.75
CA GLU A 69 -37.07 -82.75 -61.87
C GLU A 69 -37.73 -82.32 -60.56
N ALA A 70 -38.22 -83.25 -59.74
CA ALA A 70 -38.71 -82.94 -58.41
C ALA A 70 -37.61 -82.38 -57.49
N ASN A 71 -36.39 -82.92 -57.59
CA ASN A 71 -35.23 -82.43 -56.84
C ASN A 71 -34.74 -81.07 -57.34
N ASP A 72 -34.74 -80.83 -58.65
CA ASP A 72 -34.41 -79.53 -59.24
C ASP A 72 -35.43 -78.46 -58.83
N LEU A 73 -36.73 -78.75 -58.91
CA LEU A 73 -37.80 -77.85 -58.46
C LEU A 73 -37.63 -77.50 -56.97
N LYS A 74 -37.30 -78.48 -56.13
CA LYS A 74 -37.03 -78.25 -54.70
C LYS A 74 -35.86 -77.28 -54.50
N LYS A 75 -34.74 -77.49 -55.20
CA LYS A 75 -33.56 -76.61 -55.15
C LYS A 75 -33.87 -75.21 -55.69
N GLU A 76 -34.66 -75.09 -56.77
CA GLU A 76 -35.09 -73.80 -57.31
C GLU A 76 -35.91 -73.00 -56.28
N LEU A 77 -36.80 -73.67 -55.53
CA LEU A 77 -37.57 -73.05 -54.44
C LEU A 77 -36.68 -72.64 -53.25
N GLU A 78 -35.72 -73.48 -52.86
CA GLU A 78 -34.73 -73.17 -51.82
C GLU A 78 -33.87 -71.95 -52.22
N VAL A 79 -33.35 -71.92 -53.45
CA VAL A 79 -32.57 -70.79 -53.99
C VAL A 79 -33.42 -69.51 -54.05
N ALA A 80 -34.67 -69.59 -54.52
CA ALA A 80 -35.57 -68.43 -54.56
C ALA A 80 -35.86 -67.87 -53.16
N ALA A 81 -36.05 -68.74 -52.15
CA ALA A 81 -36.23 -68.33 -50.76
C ALA A 81 -34.99 -67.63 -50.19
N VAL A 82 -33.79 -68.21 -50.39
CA VAL A 82 -32.53 -67.61 -49.94
C VAL A 82 -32.25 -66.28 -50.66
N GLN A 83 -32.52 -66.17 -51.96
CA GLN A 83 -32.39 -64.91 -52.70
C GLN A 83 -33.34 -63.83 -52.17
N LEU A 84 -34.60 -64.19 -51.85
CA LEU A 84 -35.56 -63.25 -51.28
C LEU A 84 -35.12 -62.75 -49.90
N GLU A 85 -34.63 -63.64 -49.02
CA GLU A 85 -34.07 -63.24 -47.72
C GLU A 85 -32.82 -62.40 -47.87
N HIS A 86 -31.91 -62.73 -48.80
CA HIS A 86 -30.74 -61.90 -49.09
C HIS A 86 -31.13 -60.49 -49.55
N ILE A 87 -32.13 -60.34 -50.42
CA ILE A 87 -32.64 -59.03 -50.86
C ILE A 87 -33.26 -58.26 -49.68
N LYS A 88 -34.06 -58.91 -48.84
CA LYS A 88 -34.64 -58.31 -47.62
C LYS A 88 -33.55 -57.82 -46.65
N LEU A 89 -32.55 -58.66 -46.37
CA LEU A 89 -31.44 -58.35 -45.48
C LEU A 89 -30.58 -57.22 -46.04
N ARG A 90 -30.25 -57.23 -47.34
CA ARG A 90 -29.53 -56.14 -48.01
C ARG A 90 -30.29 -54.81 -47.95
N HIS A 91 -31.62 -54.82 -48.16
CA HIS A 91 -32.45 -53.63 -48.01
C HIS A 91 -32.65 -53.19 -46.55
N ARG A 92 -32.51 -54.10 -45.58
CA ARG A 92 -32.46 -53.73 -44.16
C ARG A 92 -31.13 -53.07 -43.84
N LEU A 93 -30.00 -53.73 -44.14
CA LEU A 93 -28.65 -53.22 -43.95
C LEU A 93 -28.51 -51.80 -44.52
N HIS A 94 -28.86 -51.61 -45.79
CA HIS A 94 -28.78 -50.30 -46.45
C HIS A 94 -29.64 -49.20 -45.78
N ARG A 95 -30.78 -49.57 -45.18
CA ARG A 95 -31.61 -48.61 -44.40
C ARG A 95 -30.96 -48.27 -43.07
N GLU A 96 -30.44 -49.25 -42.34
CA GLU A 96 -29.74 -49.00 -41.07
C GLU A 96 -28.45 -48.20 -41.30
N GLU A 97 -27.65 -48.53 -42.31
CA GLU A 97 -26.46 -47.76 -42.74
C GLU A 97 -26.80 -46.30 -43.03
N LYS A 98 -27.91 -46.05 -43.75
CA LYS A 98 -28.36 -44.68 -44.05
C LYS A 98 -28.79 -43.94 -42.79
N LEU A 99 -29.49 -44.61 -41.86
CA LEU A 99 -29.89 -44.04 -40.57
C LEU A 99 -28.68 -43.75 -39.66
N ILE A 100 -27.64 -44.59 -39.71
CA ILE A 100 -26.38 -44.37 -38.98
C ILE A 100 -25.68 -43.12 -39.52
N ARG A 101 -25.46 -43.03 -40.85
CA ARG A 101 -24.82 -41.86 -41.47
C ARG A 101 -25.55 -40.54 -41.16
N GLN A 102 -26.89 -40.55 -41.23
CA GLN A 102 -27.70 -39.38 -40.87
C GLN A 102 -27.56 -38.96 -39.40
N LYS A 103 -27.26 -39.89 -38.48
CA LYS A 103 -26.97 -39.59 -37.08
C LYS A 103 -25.54 -39.11 -36.86
N GLU A 104 -24.59 -39.68 -37.60
CA GLU A 104 -23.17 -39.26 -37.59
C GLU A 104 -23.03 -37.82 -38.11
N GLU A 105 -23.62 -37.50 -39.27
CA GLU A 105 -23.66 -36.14 -39.84
C GLU A 105 -24.30 -35.12 -38.87
N LEU A 106 -25.36 -35.53 -38.14
CA LEU A 106 -26.01 -34.68 -37.14
C LEU A 106 -25.16 -34.50 -35.87
N ALA A 107 -24.43 -35.54 -35.44
CA ALA A 107 -23.56 -35.50 -34.27
C ALA A 107 -22.33 -34.62 -34.52
N ASP A 108 -21.68 -34.74 -35.68
CA ASP A 108 -20.58 -33.85 -36.09
C ASP A 108 -21.06 -32.40 -36.20
N GLY A 109 -22.27 -32.16 -36.74
CA GLY A 109 -22.88 -30.84 -36.78
C GLY A 109 -23.11 -30.23 -35.39
N LEU A 110 -23.55 -31.04 -34.41
CA LEU A 110 -23.71 -30.60 -33.02
C LEU A 110 -22.35 -30.27 -32.37
N HIS A 111 -21.37 -31.16 -32.52
CA HIS A 111 -20.02 -30.94 -31.97
C HIS A 111 -19.33 -29.71 -32.57
N LEU A 112 -19.57 -29.40 -33.85
CA LEU A 112 -19.09 -28.16 -34.47
C LEU A 112 -19.73 -26.92 -33.83
N ILE A 113 -21.06 -26.94 -33.59
CA ILE A 113 -21.77 -25.83 -32.93
C ILE A 113 -21.26 -25.64 -31.49
N ASP A 114 -21.11 -26.70 -30.72
CA ASP A 114 -20.59 -26.64 -29.35
C ASP A 114 -19.16 -26.05 -29.31
N PHE A 115 -18.31 -26.44 -30.27
CA PHE A 115 -16.95 -25.92 -30.42
C PHE A 115 -16.92 -24.44 -30.83
N GLU A 116 -17.77 -24.03 -31.77
CA GLU A 116 -17.91 -22.62 -32.16
C GLU A 116 -18.47 -21.77 -31.00
N GLN A 117 -19.42 -22.28 -30.22
CA GLN A 117 -19.92 -21.62 -29.02
C GLN A 117 -18.80 -21.43 -27.98
N LEU A 118 -18.03 -22.48 -27.65
CA LEU A 118 -16.89 -22.38 -26.73
C LEU A 118 -15.84 -21.35 -27.21
N LYS A 119 -15.64 -21.22 -28.52
CA LYS A 119 -14.75 -20.22 -29.12
C LYS A 119 -15.29 -18.80 -28.94
N ILE A 120 -16.58 -18.56 -29.17
CA ILE A 120 -17.25 -17.27 -28.96
C ILE A 120 -17.22 -16.90 -27.47
N GLU A 121 -17.50 -17.84 -26.57
CA GLU A 121 -17.43 -17.63 -25.13
C GLU A 121 -16.01 -17.26 -24.69
N ASN A 122 -14.99 -18.00 -25.15
CA ASN A 122 -13.59 -17.70 -24.82
C ASN A 122 -13.18 -16.30 -25.30
N GLN A 123 -13.54 -15.91 -26.53
CA GLN A 123 -13.34 -14.55 -27.04
C GLN A 123 -14.02 -13.50 -26.16
N THR A 124 -15.31 -13.71 -25.84
CA THR A 124 -16.09 -12.82 -24.97
C THR A 124 -15.49 -12.67 -23.57
N TYR A 125 -14.91 -13.74 -23.01
CA TYR A 125 -14.22 -13.68 -21.72
C TYR A 125 -12.88 -12.95 -21.80
N ASN A 126 -12.12 -13.14 -22.87
CA ASN A 126 -10.85 -12.42 -23.09
C ASN A 126 -11.10 -10.91 -23.25
N GLU A 127 -12.09 -10.50 -24.05
CA GLU A 127 -12.51 -9.09 -24.19
C GLU A 127 -12.85 -8.47 -22.82
N LYS A 128 -13.65 -9.17 -22.00
CA LYS A 128 -13.97 -8.72 -20.63
C LYS A 128 -12.73 -8.61 -19.74
N ILE A 129 -11.76 -9.52 -19.86
CA ILE A 129 -10.49 -9.47 -19.12
C ILE A 129 -9.68 -8.26 -19.55
N GLU A 130 -9.59 -7.98 -20.85
CA GLU A 130 -8.88 -6.82 -21.42
C GLU A 130 -9.51 -5.50 -20.94
N GLU A 131 -10.84 -5.35 -21.01
CA GLU A 131 -11.55 -4.18 -20.48
C GLU A 131 -11.24 -3.94 -18.99
N ARG A 132 -11.31 -4.99 -18.15
CA ARG A 132 -11.03 -4.86 -16.70
C ARG A 132 -9.56 -4.54 -16.45
N ASN A 133 -8.64 -5.09 -17.25
CA ASN A 133 -7.21 -4.74 -17.19
C ASN A 133 -6.96 -3.27 -17.55
N GLU A 134 -7.64 -2.74 -18.57
CA GLU A 134 -7.59 -1.31 -18.89
C GLU A 134 -8.13 -0.45 -17.75
N GLU A 135 -9.26 -0.82 -17.14
CA GLU A 135 -9.84 -0.12 -16.00
C GLU A 135 -8.90 -0.12 -14.79
N LEU A 136 -8.31 -1.26 -14.46
CA LEU A 136 -7.28 -1.37 -13.42
C LEU A 136 -6.08 -0.47 -13.72
N LEU A 137 -5.65 -0.38 -14.98
CA LEU A 137 -4.52 0.47 -15.38
C LEU A 137 -4.90 1.96 -15.39
N LYS A 138 -6.14 2.31 -15.75
CA LYS A 138 -6.72 3.66 -15.58
C LYS A 138 -6.78 4.05 -14.09
N LEU A 139 -7.20 3.15 -13.20
CA LEU A 139 -7.23 3.37 -11.74
C LEU A 139 -5.83 3.49 -11.13
N ARG A 140 -4.89 2.62 -11.49
CA ARG A 140 -3.48 2.72 -11.05
C ARG A 140 -2.87 4.07 -11.42
N ARG A 141 -3.08 4.56 -12.66
CA ARG A 141 -2.63 5.90 -13.08
C ARG A 141 -3.26 7.02 -12.24
N LYS A 142 -4.57 6.95 -11.93
CA LYS A 142 -5.23 7.90 -11.03
C LYS A 142 -4.63 7.88 -9.62
N ILE A 143 -4.39 6.71 -9.04
CA ILE A 143 -3.78 6.56 -7.71
C ILE A 143 -2.37 7.18 -7.70
N THR A 144 -1.51 6.85 -8.66
CA THR A 144 -0.16 7.42 -8.75
C THR A 144 -0.19 8.94 -8.86
N SER A 145 -1.08 9.50 -9.69
CA SER A 145 -1.24 10.95 -9.84
C SER A 145 -1.71 11.61 -8.54
N VAL A 146 -2.69 11.02 -7.84
CA VAL A 146 -3.17 11.53 -6.55
C VAL A 146 -2.08 11.48 -5.48
N VAL A 147 -1.31 10.39 -5.41
CA VAL A 147 -0.17 10.26 -4.48
C VAL A 147 0.91 11.29 -4.78
N GLN A 148 1.25 11.54 -6.05
CA GLN A 148 2.21 12.58 -6.45
C GLN A 148 1.72 13.98 -6.06
N ILE A 149 0.45 14.30 -6.32
CA ILE A 149 -0.15 15.60 -5.93
C ILE A 149 -0.17 15.76 -4.41
N PHE A 150 -0.52 14.70 -3.67
CA PHE A 150 -0.54 14.73 -2.21
C PHE A 150 0.87 14.90 -1.62
N ALA A 151 1.85 14.14 -2.10
CA ALA A 151 3.25 14.25 -1.69
C ALA A 151 3.82 15.65 -1.97
N HIS A 152 3.52 16.25 -3.13
CA HIS A 152 3.96 17.61 -3.45
C HIS A 152 3.26 18.68 -2.57
N LYS A 153 1.95 18.53 -2.32
CA LYS A 153 1.21 19.41 -1.39
C LYS A 153 1.73 19.33 0.04
N GLU A 154 2.06 18.14 0.51
CA GLU A 154 2.59 17.96 1.86
C GLU A 154 4.02 18.48 1.98
N HIS A 155 4.87 18.25 0.97
CA HIS A 155 6.22 18.83 0.90
C HIS A 155 6.19 20.35 0.95
N THR A 156 5.40 20.99 0.08
CA THR A 156 5.26 22.46 0.04
C THR A 156 4.64 23.03 1.32
N ARG A 157 3.71 22.32 1.96
CA ARG A 157 3.17 22.68 3.28
C ARG A 157 4.24 22.65 4.38
N LEU A 158 5.06 21.59 4.40
CA LEU A 158 6.15 21.44 5.36
C LEU A 158 7.28 22.47 5.13
N GLU A 159 7.59 22.80 3.87
CA GLU A 159 8.52 23.88 3.51
C GLU A 159 8.02 25.26 3.94
N ALA A 160 6.72 25.55 3.73
CA ALA A 160 6.10 26.79 4.20
C ALA A 160 6.11 26.87 5.74
N GLN A 161 5.82 25.77 6.44
CA GLN A 161 5.89 25.72 7.90
C GLN A 161 7.34 25.87 8.41
N ARG A 162 8.32 25.26 7.73
CA ARG A 162 9.74 25.38 8.06
C ARG A 162 10.23 26.82 7.89
N THR A 163 9.95 27.46 6.75
CA THR A 163 10.35 28.84 6.49
C THR A 163 9.69 29.84 7.45
N ALA A 164 8.43 29.60 7.84
CA ALA A 164 7.77 30.37 8.89
C ALA A 164 8.43 30.20 10.27
N MET A 165 8.83 28.97 10.64
CA MET A 165 9.56 28.71 11.88
C MET A 165 10.97 29.32 11.86
N ASP A 166 11.71 29.22 10.75
CA ASP A 166 13.02 29.84 10.58
C ASP A 166 12.92 31.38 10.73
N ALA A 167 11.86 32.00 10.19
CA ALA A 167 11.59 33.43 10.37
C ALA A 167 11.27 33.79 11.84
N GLN A 168 10.49 32.98 12.55
CA GLN A 168 10.25 33.18 13.99
C GLN A 168 11.54 33.05 14.81
N VAL A 169 12.39 32.07 14.50
CA VAL A 169 13.70 31.89 15.15
C VAL A 169 14.61 33.09 14.90
N LEU A 170 14.59 33.70 13.71
CA LEU A 170 15.32 34.94 13.43
C LEU A 170 14.79 36.11 14.27
N ALA A 171 13.47 36.33 14.31
CA ALA A 171 12.87 37.37 15.15
C ALA A 171 13.18 37.18 16.66
N HIS A 172 13.20 35.94 17.14
CA HIS A 172 13.62 35.62 18.51
C HIS A 172 15.11 35.86 18.77
N ARG A 173 15.98 35.67 17.76
CA ARG A 173 17.41 36.02 17.85
C ARG A 173 17.61 37.53 17.93
N ASP A 174 16.89 38.31 17.14
CA ASP A 174 16.98 39.78 17.14
C ASP A 174 16.47 40.38 18.46
N THR A 175 15.31 39.94 18.95
CA THR A 175 14.80 40.35 20.27
C THR A 175 15.76 39.97 21.40
N LEU A 176 16.34 38.77 21.38
CA LEU A 176 17.38 38.37 22.33
C LEU A 176 18.64 39.25 22.23
N MET A 177 19.04 39.67 21.03
CA MET A 177 20.15 40.60 20.82
C MET A 177 19.85 41.97 21.45
N HIS A 178 18.64 42.52 21.25
CA HIS A 178 18.23 43.78 21.89
C HIS A 178 18.22 43.67 23.42
N ILE A 179 17.70 42.57 23.98
CA ILE A 179 17.70 42.33 25.43
C ILE A 179 19.13 42.20 25.98
N LYS A 180 20.03 41.48 25.29
CA LYS A 180 21.45 41.39 25.66
C LYS A 180 22.12 42.77 25.66
N ARG A 181 21.96 43.56 24.59
CA ARG A 181 22.46 44.93 24.51
C ARG A 181 21.94 45.79 25.68
N ARG A 182 20.64 45.76 25.97
CA ARG A 182 20.05 46.51 27.10
C ARG A 182 20.60 46.07 28.45
N ARG A 183 20.72 44.76 28.69
CA ARG A 183 21.35 44.19 29.89
C ARG A 183 22.79 44.67 30.05
N ASP A 184 23.55 44.72 28.96
CA ASP A 184 24.97 45.10 29.01
C ASP A 184 25.15 46.60 29.24
N VAL A 185 24.28 47.46 28.68
CA VAL A 185 24.19 48.88 29.05
C VAL A 185 23.84 49.06 30.54
N LEU A 186 22.84 48.34 31.05
CA LEU A 186 22.46 48.40 32.47
C LEU A 186 23.59 47.90 33.39
N ARG A 187 24.36 46.89 32.98
CA ARG A 187 25.55 46.42 33.69
C ARG A 187 26.66 47.49 33.72
N GLN A 188 26.91 48.17 32.61
CA GLN A 188 27.86 49.28 32.54
C GLN A 188 27.40 50.47 33.40
N GLN A 189 26.12 50.84 33.36
CA GLN A 189 25.55 51.88 34.21
C GLN A 189 25.65 51.50 35.70
N SER A 190 25.30 50.27 36.08
CA SER A 190 25.45 49.76 37.45
C SER A 190 26.92 49.76 37.91
N ALA A 191 27.87 49.42 37.02
CA ALA A 191 29.30 49.52 37.31
C ALA A 191 29.76 50.97 37.49
N ARG A 192 29.32 51.91 36.63
CA ARG A 192 29.60 53.35 36.77
C ARG A 192 29.02 53.93 38.05
N MET A 193 27.77 53.59 38.40
CA MET A 193 27.15 54.02 39.66
C MET A 193 27.90 53.47 40.89
N ARG A 194 28.38 52.22 40.85
CA ARG A 194 29.28 51.71 41.90
C ARG A 194 30.61 52.46 41.97
N GLN A 195 31.19 52.85 40.84
CA GLN A 195 32.42 53.64 40.79
C GLN A 195 32.21 55.07 41.32
N SER A 196 31.13 55.76 40.91
CA SER A 196 30.80 57.11 41.39
C SER A 196 30.45 57.13 42.87
N ASN A 197 29.82 56.06 43.38
CA ASN A 197 29.45 55.95 44.79
C ASN A 197 30.64 55.61 45.70
N GLY A 198 31.85 55.38 45.16
CA GLY A 198 33.12 55.36 45.89
C GLY A 198 33.09 54.63 47.24
N LEU A 199 33.34 55.38 48.33
CA LEU A 199 33.29 54.86 49.69
C LEU A 199 31.85 54.62 50.18
N PHE A 200 30.90 55.48 49.80
CA PHE A 200 29.48 55.38 50.19
C PHE A 200 28.79 54.09 49.71
N GLY A 201 29.30 53.45 48.65
CA GLY A 201 28.83 52.15 48.19
C GLY A 201 29.39 50.95 48.96
N ASN A 202 30.45 51.14 49.76
CA ASN A 202 31.18 50.07 50.47
C ASN A 202 31.08 50.27 51.99
N LEU A 203 29.92 49.93 52.54
CA LEU A 203 29.60 50.04 53.97
C LEU A 203 30.71 49.57 54.95
N PRO A 204 31.39 48.42 54.72
CA PRO A 204 32.47 47.97 55.61
C PRO A 204 33.65 48.95 55.65
N LEU A 205 34.05 49.51 54.50
CA LEU A 205 35.18 50.43 54.42
C LEU A 205 34.83 51.81 54.99
N LEU A 206 33.54 52.20 54.94
CA LEU A 206 33.04 53.40 55.61
C LEU A 206 33.08 53.24 57.13
N HIS A 207 32.61 52.10 57.66
CA HIS A 207 32.67 51.78 59.08
C HIS A 207 34.12 51.67 59.60
N ASP A 208 35.03 51.08 58.81
CA ASP A 208 36.48 51.07 59.12
C ASP A 208 37.10 52.47 59.10
N TYR A 209 36.57 53.40 58.30
CA TYR A 209 36.99 54.80 58.28
C TYR A 209 36.47 55.56 59.51
N GLU A 210 35.19 55.39 59.87
CA GLU A 210 34.59 55.94 61.10
C GLU A 210 35.34 55.45 62.35
N ALA A 211 35.62 54.15 62.44
CA ALA A 211 36.42 53.58 63.54
C ALA A 211 37.84 54.19 63.61
N LYS A 212 38.48 54.47 62.47
CA LYS A 212 39.79 55.15 62.42
C LYS A 212 39.71 56.64 62.77
N CYS A 213 38.60 57.31 62.46
CA CYS A 213 38.35 58.68 62.92
C CYS A 213 38.25 58.73 64.44
N HIS A 214 37.48 57.82 65.07
CA HIS A 214 37.42 57.74 66.53
C HIS A 214 38.78 57.38 67.16
N GLN A 215 39.51 56.42 66.61
CA GLN A 215 40.88 56.12 67.06
C GLN A 215 41.82 57.33 66.95
N LYS A 216 41.67 58.18 65.92
CA LYS A 216 42.42 59.42 65.78
C LYS A 216 42.02 60.45 66.86
N GLU A 217 40.74 60.60 67.13
CA GLU A 217 40.22 61.49 68.19
C GLU A 217 40.74 61.07 69.58
N ASP A 218 40.73 59.77 69.87
CA ASP A 218 41.29 59.20 71.11
C ASP A 218 42.80 59.48 71.23
N LEU A 219 43.57 59.33 70.15
CA LEU A 219 45.00 59.63 70.12
C LEU A 219 45.27 61.14 70.27
N GLU A 220 44.44 62.02 69.69
CA GLU A 220 44.54 63.46 69.90
C GLU A 220 44.27 63.85 71.36
N GLN A 221 43.26 63.22 72.00
CA GLN A 221 43.01 63.39 73.44
C GLN A 221 44.19 62.88 74.29
N GLN A 222 44.78 61.73 73.97
CA GLN A 222 45.98 61.21 74.65
C GLN A 222 47.17 62.15 74.50
N ILE A 223 47.37 62.78 73.34
CA ILE A 223 48.42 63.80 73.13
C ILE A 223 48.16 65.03 74.00
N VAL A 224 46.91 65.49 74.13
CA VAL A 224 46.56 66.60 75.03
C VAL A 224 46.82 66.23 76.49
N ALA A 225 46.42 65.04 76.93
CA ALA A 225 46.67 64.54 78.28
C ALA A 225 48.18 64.40 78.58
N LEU A 226 48.96 63.85 77.65
CA LEU A 226 50.42 63.74 77.78
C LEU A 226 51.11 65.11 77.77
N ARG A 227 50.62 66.10 77.02
CA ARG A 227 51.11 67.48 77.09
C ARG A 227 50.79 68.13 78.43
N ALA A 228 49.61 67.89 78.99
CA ALA A 228 49.24 68.36 80.33
C ALA A 228 50.11 67.70 81.42
N ALA A 229 50.32 66.38 81.34
CA ALA A 229 51.18 65.63 82.26
C ALA A 229 52.66 66.05 82.14
N TYR A 230 53.16 66.32 80.92
CA TYR A 230 54.50 66.89 80.73
C TYR A 230 54.60 68.34 81.26
N GLY A 231 53.52 69.12 81.13
CA GLY A 231 53.38 70.42 81.79
C GLY A 231 53.51 70.31 83.32
N GLN A 232 52.80 69.37 83.93
CA GLN A 232 52.88 69.08 85.37
C GLN A 232 54.29 68.60 85.77
N ALA A 233 54.87 67.64 85.04
CA ALA A 233 56.22 67.16 85.31
C ALA A 233 57.29 68.26 85.14
N THR A 234 57.12 69.21 84.22
CA THR A 234 58.03 70.36 84.11
C THR A 234 57.84 71.37 85.24
N GLN A 235 56.61 71.54 85.77
CA GLN A 235 56.35 72.30 86.99
C GLN A 235 56.99 71.63 88.21
N ASP A 236 56.84 70.32 88.38
CA ASP A 236 57.49 69.54 89.43
C ASP A 236 59.02 69.67 89.36
N VAL A 237 59.62 69.59 88.17
CA VAL A 237 61.07 69.79 87.98
C VAL A 237 61.51 71.21 88.38
N VAL A 238 60.67 72.23 88.17
CA VAL A 238 60.94 73.59 88.67
C VAL A 238 60.84 73.63 90.20
N GLU A 239 59.84 73.00 90.81
CA GLU A 239 59.73 72.90 92.27
C GLU A 239 60.91 72.15 92.91
N TYR A 240 61.33 71.02 92.35
CA TYR A 240 62.49 70.26 92.85
C TYR A 240 63.79 71.07 92.69
N LYS A 241 63.94 71.86 91.63
CA LYS A 241 65.06 72.82 91.50
C LYS A 241 65.01 73.93 92.54
N GLN A 242 63.84 74.45 92.90
CA GLN A 242 63.69 75.42 93.99
C GLN A 242 64.00 74.80 95.36
N LYS A 243 63.55 73.56 95.62
CA LYS A 243 63.85 72.79 96.84
C LYS A 243 65.36 72.46 96.97
N LEU A 244 66.05 72.24 95.85
CA LEU A 244 67.52 72.12 95.82
C LEU A 244 68.23 73.46 96.12
N TYR A 245 67.69 74.57 95.60
CA TYR A 245 68.25 75.90 95.87
C TYR A 245 68.14 76.30 97.34
N THR A 246 67.06 75.96 98.04
CA THR A 246 66.92 76.22 99.48
C THR A 246 67.87 75.37 100.33
N LEU A 247 68.14 74.13 99.95
CA LEU A 247 69.15 73.28 100.61
C LEU A 247 70.59 73.78 100.38
N SER A 248 70.85 74.48 99.27
CA SER A 248 72.16 75.07 98.98
C SER A 248 72.49 76.33 99.81
N ILE A 249 71.50 76.99 100.41
CA ILE A 249 71.68 78.29 101.09
C ILE A 249 71.89 78.15 102.60
N ALA A 250 71.58 76.99 103.19
CA ALA A 250 71.60 76.78 104.64
C ALA A 250 73.00 76.69 105.29
N ASN A 251 74.10 76.72 104.53
CA ASN A 251 75.39 76.19 105.01
C ASN A 251 76.59 77.16 105.11
N LEU A 252 76.44 78.47 104.83
CA LEU A 252 77.48 79.49 105.08
C LEU A 252 76.94 80.93 105.04
N MET A 253 76.63 81.53 106.21
CA MET A 253 76.76 82.97 106.56
C MET A 253 76.05 83.29 107.89
N PRO A 254 76.71 83.98 108.86
CA PRO A 254 76.02 84.65 109.97
C PRO A 254 76.20 86.18 109.98
N SER A 255 75.14 86.87 110.44
CA SER A 255 75.04 88.28 110.90
C SER A 255 75.17 89.44 109.86
N VAL A 256 74.21 90.37 109.62
CA VAL A 256 73.38 91.30 110.49
C VAL A 256 74.14 92.65 110.75
N PRO A 257 73.55 93.89 110.89
CA PRO A 257 72.15 94.40 110.75
C PRO A 257 71.92 95.81 110.08
N SER A 258 70.63 96.21 109.96
CA SER A 258 70.07 97.59 110.18
C SER A 258 70.19 98.66 109.06
N ARG A 259 69.29 99.68 108.91
CA ARG A 259 68.00 100.05 109.57
C ARG A 259 67.27 101.18 108.78
N PHE A 260 66.03 101.54 109.20
CA PHE A 260 65.12 102.60 108.66
C PHE A 260 64.55 102.33 107.24
N ALA A 261 63.31 102.64 106.86
CA ALA A 261 62.09 103.16 107.51
C ALA A 261 60.89 103.03 106.52
N ALA A 262 59.59 103.13 106.84
CA ALA A 262 58.82 103.34 108.09
C ALA A 262 57.44 102.61 108.00
N ALA A 263 56.49 102.95 108.88
CA ALA A 263 55.07 102.55 108.85
C ALA A 263 54.16 103.82 108.69
N PRO A 264 52.81 103.82 108.86
CA PRO A 264 51.85 102.72 109.03
C PRO A 264 50.49 102.90 108.25
N SER A 265 49.55 101.98 108.51
CA SER A 265 48.11 102.27 108.81
C SER A 265 47.00 102.12 107.75
N SER A 266 46.25 101.01 107.92
CA SER A 266 44.80 100.94 108.19
C SER A 266 43.70 101.14 107.12
N ALA A 267 42.64 100.33 107.33
CA ALA A 267 41.21 100.60 107.07
C ALA A 267 40.74 100.53 105.59
N ARG A 268 40.05 99.47 105.16
CA ARG A 268 38.62 99.08 105.38
C ARG A 268 37.78 99.36 104.10
N PRO A 269 36.53 98.87 103.96
CA PRO A 269 36.08 98.31 102.67
C PRO A 269 34.85 99.01 102.08
N ALA A 270 34.34 98.37 101.01
CA ALA A 270 32.97 98.35 100.47
C ALA A 270 32.75 99.06 99.13
N ILE A 271 31.95 98.36 98.29
CA ILE A 271 31.54 98.64 96.90
C ILE A 271 32.66 98.41 95.88
#